data_AF-A0A6L3GP05-F1
#
_entry.id   AF-A0A6L3GP05-F1
#
_cell.length_a   1.000
_cell.length_b   1.000
_cell.length_c   1.000
_cell.angle_alpha   90.00
_cell.angle_beta   90.00
_cell.angle_gamma   90.00
#
_symmetry.space_group_name_H-M   'P 1'
#
loop_
_entity.id
_entity.type
_entity.pdbx_description
1 polymer ?
#
loop_
_entity_poly.entity_id
_entity_poly.type
_entity_poly.pdbx_seq_one_letter_code
_entity_poly.pdbx_strand_id
1 'polypeptide(L)'
;MKFKDLYEKGLDRKVNPAVSASDLSEDTVLTEIVEYVFTQEIIVNLYHILINIKINQGSHVGIWINGYYGSGKSHFLKYASYCLSNKYSEMAFIRLIEATQEMMLGEKDVTALEQAGVSLSELRALQSWYVNKADVEMVIFNIGDVHDANADQATTFTTIFWNQFNAKRGYNSFNLAMAQYLEKALDDDGKFQEFKDYVKSKGYDWERNISRFAAGRLDLALQMAKEVDPALAIDVIRERILKNDVNVSVEAFAAEMKEYLDHKNNRNFRILFFIDEVSQFIGEHRDLLLQLQSLVKRLDEVCESQVWISCTAQQTLEEVVTKVGGSISNPEDEVGKILGRFEVRASLQGTSPEYITQKRILDKKGEVELQLSELFEKKKAMLDAQFILPSTYQAYKNKEDFAAFYPFVPYQFQLIMKVLDSFVNMNYVDKQVKGNERSLLNITFSIAKETAECEVGEFIPFDRFFGAMFQGSMQHIGQRAMANAREALDMVTDEDKQTFYRRVVYVLFMVCNLSEVDKQSFSATIDNIVTLLMTKVDANKAAIKEEVSQVLSFLMDKAVIRKIKTDNGTEVYEFYTEEESKVAQIIKNQKV
;
A
#
# COMPACT_ATOMS: atom_id res chain seq x y z
N MET A 1 33.62 -11.78 1.39
CA MET A 1 32.60 -11.08 0.59
C MET A 1 31.68 -10.45 1.59
N LYS A 2 31.38 -9.16 1.46
CA LYS A 2 30.60 -8.44 2.46
C LYS A 2 29.13 -8.40 2.07
N PHE A 3 28.25 -8.12 3.03
CA PHE A 3 26.80 -8.06 2.76
C PHE A 3 26.42 -7.00 1.73
N LYS A 4 27.09 -5.84 1.71
CA LYS A 4 26.86 -4.82 0.69
C LYS A 4 27.08 -5.30 -0.75
N ASP A 5 27.94 -6.31 -0.94
CA ASP A 5 28.28 -6.84 -2.26
C ASP A 5 27.18 -7.80 -2.79
N LEU A 6 26.29 -8.27 -1.90
CA LEU A 6 25.25 -9.26 -2.21
C LEU A 6 24.12 -8.68 -3.07
N TYR A 7 23.72 -7.44 -2.78
CA TYR A 7 22.48 -6.86 -3.27
C TYR A 7 22.65 -6.27 -4.67
N GLU A 8 21.80 -6.67 -5.61
CA GLU A 8 21.81 -6.21 -7.01
C GLU A 8 21.63 -4.68 -7.07
N LYS A 9 20.62 -4.17 -6.36
CA LYS A 9 20.25 -2.75 -6.35
C LYS A 9 21.13 -1.87 -5.45
N GLY A 10 22.12 -2.47 -4.78
CA GLY A 10 22.97 -1.80 -3.80
C GLY A 10 22.21 -1.23 -2.60
N LEU A 11 22.96 -0.56 -1.72
CA LEU A 11 22.44 0.06 -0.48
C LEU A 11 22.49 1.59 -0.51
N ASP A 12 23.21 2.21 -1.45
CA ASP A 12 23.38 3.66 -1.56
C ASP A 12 22.22 4.35 -2.31
N ARG A 13 20.98 3.99 -1.94
CA ARG A 13 19.76 4.57 -2.53
C ARG A 13 18.73 4.95 -1.48
N LYS A 14 17.74 5.74 -1.91
CA LYS A 14 16.53 6.00 -1.14
C LYS A 14 15.49 4.95 -1.51
N VAL A 15 14.93 4.29 -0.51
CA VAL A 15 13.78 3.41 -0.70
C VAL A 15 12.55 4.22 -0.31
N ASN A 16 11.59 4.34 -1.22
CA ASN A 16 10.29 4.92 -0.92
C ASN A 16 9.36 3.81 -0.40
N PRO A 17 9.05 3.81 0.91
CA PRO A 17 8.17 2.81 1.51
C PRO A 17 6.69 3.12 1.27
N ALA A 18 6.35 4.39 1.05
CA ALA A 18 4.98 4.83 0.88
C ALA A 18 4.78 5.40 -0.52
N VAL A 19 3.83 4.80 -1.24
CA VAL A 19 3.28 5.36 -2.48
C VAL A 19 2.25 6.39 -2.07
N SER A 20 2.53 7.67 -2.34
CA SER A 20 1.54 8.74 -2.22
C SER A 20 0.85 8.93 -3.56
N ALA A 21 -0.49 8.99 -3.57
CA ALA A 21 -1.25 9.29 -4.79
C ALA A 21 -0.99 10.71 -5.30
N SER A 22 -0.60 11.63 -4.41
CA SER A 22 -0.36 13.04 -4.72
C SER A 22 1.09 13.39 -5.08
N ASP A 23 2.06 12.52 -4.79
CA ASP A 23 3.45 12.75 -5.21
C ASP A 23 3.65 12.23 -6.63
N LEU A 24 3.70 13.19 -7.56
CA LEU A 24 3.91 13.00 -9.00
C LEU A 24 5.22 13.64 -9.46
N SER A 25 6.18 13.88 -8.54
CA SER A 25 7.52 14.31 -8.94
C SER A 25 8.15 13.27 -9.86
N GLU A 26 8.90 13.73 -10.87
CA GLU A 26 9.45 12.83 -11.89
C GLU A 26 10.33 11.73 -11.27
N ASP A 27 11.19 12.09 -10.32
CA ASP A 27 12.05 11.14 -9.60
C ASP A 27 11.24 10.06 -8.87
N THR A 28 10.13 10.43 -8.21
CA THR A 28 9.25 9.48 -7.52
C THR A 28 8.59 8.53 -8.52
N VAL A 29 8.03 9.05 -9.61
CA VAL A 29 7.37 8.23 -10.65
C VAL A 29 8.35 7.23 -11.27
N LEU A 30 9.55 7.69 -11.64
CA LEU A 30 10.61 6.84 -12.19
C LEU A 30 10.97 5.71 -11.23
N THR A 31 11.19 6.05 -9.96
CA THR A 31 11.54 5.07 -8.92
C THR A 31 10.42 4.06 -8.72
N GLU A 32 9.17 4.50 -8.68
CA GLU A 32 8.01 3.62 -8.53
C GLU A 32 7.84 2.66 -9.71
N ILE A 33 8.06 3.12 -10.95
CA ILE A 33 8.02 2.24 -12.12
C ILE A 33 9.13 1.20 -12.05
N VAL A 34 10.39 1.64 -11.91
CA VAL A 34 11.55 0.75 -11.96
C VAL A 34 11.54 -0.27 -10.83
N GLU A 35 11.19 0.14 -9.62
CA GLU A 35 11.18 -0.73 -8.44
C GLU A 35 9.89 -1.53 -8.25
N TYR A 36 8.91 -1.39 -9.15
CA TYR A 36 7.66 -2.14 -9.06
C TYR A 36 7.95 -3.65 -9.10
N VAL A 37 7.35 -4.40 -8.16
CA VAL A 37 7.49 -5.85 -8.08
C VAL A 37 6.28 -6.49 -8.71
N PHE A 38 6.52 -7.29 -9.75
CA PHE A 38 5.49 -8.04 -10.43
C PHE A 38 5.39 -9.45 -9.84
N THR A 39 4.17 -9.96 -9.81
CA THR A 39 3.85 -11.39 -9.71
C THR A 39 3.08 -11.77 -10.97
N GLN A 40 2.94 -13.07 -11.25
CA GLN A 40 2.11 -13.51 -12.37
C GLN A 40 0.67 -12.98 -12.25
N GLU A 41 0.07 -13.02 -11.05
CA GLU A 41 -1.27 -12.48 -10.78
C GLU A 41 -1.36 -10.98 -11.11
N ILE A 42 -0.37 -10.18 -10.72
CA ILE A 42 -0.33 -8.75 -11.05
C ILE A 42 -0.24 -8.53 -12.57
N ILE A 43 0.62 -9.28 -13.26
CA ILE A 43 0.79 -9.15 -14.71
C ILE A 43 -0.51 -9.52 -15.43
N VAL A 44 -1.15 -10.62 -15.04
CA VAL A 44 -2.46 -11.03 -15.56
C VAL A 44 -3.50 -9.94 -15.32
N ASN A 45 -3.62 -9.43 -14.10
CA ASN A 45 -4.59 -8.38 -13.78
C ASN A 45 -4.35 -7.10 -14.59
N LEU A 46 -3.10 -6.64 -14.72
CA LEU A 46 -2.74 -5.50 -15.56
C LEU A 46 -3.08 -5.76 -17.03
N TYR A 47 -2.72 -6.93 -17.54
CA TYR A 47 -3.01 -7.32 -18.91
C TYR A 47 -4.53 -7.27 -19.18
N HIS A 48 -5.33 -7.86 -18.30
CA HIS A 48 -6.80 -7.86 -18.41
C HIS A 48 -7.38 -6.44 -18.38
N ILE A 49 -6.90 -5.57 -17.49
CA ILE A 49 -7.32 -4.17 -17.47
C ILE A 49 -6.98 -3.49 -18.81
N LEU A 50 -5.72 -3.58 -19.23
CA LEU A 50 -5.20 -2.87 -20.40
C LEU A 50 -5.83 -3.36 -21.71
N ILE A 51 -6.07 -4.67 -21.86
CA ILE A 51 -6.67 -5.22 -23.07
C ILE A 51 -8.15 -4.87 -23.17
N ASN A 52 -8.91 -4.88 -22.06
CA ASN A 52 -10.33 -4.54 -22.06
C ASN A 52 -10.56 -3.06 -22.42
N ILE A 53 -9.77 -2.14 -21.84
CA ILE A 53 -9.82 -0.71 -22.18
C ILE A 53 -9.49 -0.47 -23.67
N LYS A 54 -8.51 -1.20 -24.22
CA LYS A 54 -8.13 -1.11 -25.64
C LYS A 54 -9.22 -1.63 -26.55
N ILE A 55 -9.73 -2.83 -26.29
CA ILE A 55 -10.72 -3.51 -27.16
C ILE A 55 -11.98 -2.67 -27.26
N ASN A 56 -12.47 -2.11 -26.14
CA ASN A 56 -13.62 -1.20 -26.14
C ASN A 56 -14.86 -1.80 -26.81
N GLN A 57 -15.11 -3.10 -26.56
CA GLN A 57 -16.26 -3.87 -27.08
C GLN A 57 -16.99 -4.66 -25.98
N GLY A 58 -16.57 -4.53 -24.71
CA GLY A 58 -17.28 -5.13 -23.58
C GLY A 58 -18.58 -4.39 -23.31
N SER A 59 -19.61 -5.09 -22.81
CA SER A 59 -20.88 -4.48 -22.39
C SER A 59 -20.82 -3.83 -21.00
N HIS A 60 -19.61 -3.73 -20.43
CA HIS A 60 -19.35 -3.42 -19.03
C HIS A 60 -18.00 -2.70 -18.88
N VAL A 61 -18.00 -1.55 -18.18
CA VAL A 61 -16.82 -0.65 -18.04
C VAL A 61 -16.27 -0.59 -16.62
N GLY A 62 -16.77 -1.45 -15.73
CA GLY A 62 -16.34 -1.52 -14.34
C GLY A 62 -15.10 -2.40 -14.15
N ILE A 63 -14.14 -1.90 -13.37
CA ILE A 63 -12.96 -2.63 -12.90
C ILE A 63 -13.00 -2.66 -11.37
N TRP A 64 -13.00 -3.83 -10.77
CA TRP A 64 -12.98 -4.00 -9.31
C TRP A 64 -11.64 -4.56 -8.85
N ILE A 65 -10.97 -3.87 -7.94
CA ILE A 65 -9.64 -4.26 -7.44
C ILE A 65 -9.74 -4.50 -5.94
N ASN A 66 -9.68 -5.76 -5.51
CA ASN A 66 -9.84 -6.14 -4.12
C ASN A 66 -8.55 -6.69 -3.48
N GLY A 67 -8.45 -6.59 -2.16
CA GLY A 67 -7.31 -7.10 -1.39
C GLY A 67 -7.25 -6.48 0.02
N TYR A 68 -6.62 -7.16 0.96
CA TYR A 68 -6.55 -6.69 2.36
C TYR A 68 -5.75 -5.38 2.50
N TYR A 69 -5.87 -4.72 3.65
CA TYR A 69 -5.06 -3.53 3.91
C TYR A 69 -3.57 -3.86 3.79
N GLY A 70 -2.82 -3.01 3.08
CA GLY A 70 -1.41 -3.25 2.82
C GLY A 70 -1.11 -4.09 1.58
N SER A 71 -2.08 -4.76 0.94
CA SER A 71 -1.84 -5.67 -0.21
C SER A 71 -1.42 -5.01 -1.54
N GLY A 72 -0.95 -3.76 -1.51
CA GLY A 72 -0.49 -3.04 -2.70
C GLY A 72 -1.58 -2.46 -3.65
N LYS A 73 -2.88 -2.46 -3.31
CA LYS A 73 -3.97 -1.97 -4.20
C LYS A 73 -3.72 -0.60 -4.83
N SER A 74 -3.44 0.42 -4.01
CA SER A 74 -3.21 1.78 -4.52
C SER A 74 -1.92 1.86 -5.36
N HIS A 75 -0.91 1.03 -5.05
CA HIS A 75 0.32 0.94 -5.86
C HIS A 75 0.06 0.28 -7.21
N PHE A 76 -0.73 -0.80 -7.23
CA PHE A 76 -1.21 -1.45 -8.45
C PHE A 76 -2.01 -0.47 -9.32
N LEU A 77 -2.92 0.29 -8.70
CA LEU A 77 -3.70 1.32 -9.40
C LEU A 77 -2.80 2.40 -10.02
N LYS A 78 -1.78 2.83 -9.27
CA LYS A 78 -0.80 3.82 -9.74
C LYS A 78 0.07 3.26 -10.88
N TYR A 79 0.45 1.99 -10.82
CA TYR A 79 1.17 1.37 -11.95
C TYR A 79 0.28 1.23 -13.19
N ALA A 80 -0.98 0.83 -13.02
CA ALA A 80 -1.94 0.82 -14.11
C ALA A 80 -2.10 2.22 -14.72
N SER A 81 -2.16 3.28 -13.90
CA SER A 81 -2.23 4.66 -14.38
C SER A 81 -0.96 5.09 -15.13
N TYR A 82 0.23 4.56 -14.77
CA TYR A 82 1.45 4.76 -15.55
C TYR A 82 1.38 4.11 -16.93
N CYS A 83 0.90 2.88 -17.05
CA CYS A 83 0.68 2.22 -18.34
C CYS A 83 -0.29 2.99 -19.24
N LEU A 84 -1.27 3.66 -18.63
CA LEU A 84 -2.29 4.46 -19.32
C LEU A 84 -1.85 5.90 -19.61
N SER A 85 -0.77 6.38 -18.98
CA SER A 85 -0.34 7.78 -19.07
C SER A 85 0.29 8.10 -20.42
N ASN A 86 -0.13 9.21 -21.04
CA ASN A 86 0.52 9.75 -22.23
C ASN A 86 2.02 10.06 -22.01
N LYS A 87 2.44 10.31 -20.76
CA LYS A 87 3.83 10.67 -20.42
C LYS A 87 4.69 9.47 -20.02
N TYR A 88 4.11 8.51 -19.30
CA TYR A 88 4.87 7.43 -18.63
C TYR A 88 4.64 6.03 -19.20
N SER A 89 3.69 5.86 -20.12
CA SER A 89 3.29 4.55 -20.66
C SER A 89 4.45 3.78 -21.26
N GLU A 90 5.31 4.42 -22.06
CA GLU A 90 6.42 3.74 -22.71
C GLU A 90 7.33 3.04 -21.69
N MET A 91 7.73 3.76 -20.63
CA MET A 91 8.60 3.24 -19.57
C MET A 91 7.89 2.16 -18.75
N ALA A 92 6.62 2.38 -18.39
CA ALA A 92 5.84 1.41 -17.63
C ALA A 92 5.69 0.09 -18.41
N PHE A 93 5.50 0.14 -19.72
CA PHE A 93 5.43 -1.05 -20.57
C PHE A 93 6.80 -1.74 -20.72
N ILE A 94 7.90 -0.99 -20.90
CA ILE A 94 9.25 -1.57 -20.94
C ILE A 94 9.47 -2.41 -19.68
N ARG A 95 9.25 -1.82 -18.51
CA ARG A 95 9.43 -2.50 -17.23
C ARG A 95 8.52 -3.72 -17.07
N LEU A 96 7.24 -3.62 -17.47
CA LEU A 96 6.28 -4.72 -17.42
C LEU A 96 6.71 -5.88 -18.33
N ILE A 97 7.18 -5.58 -19.54
CA ILE A 97 7.67 -6.55 -20.51
C ILE A 97 8.94 -7.23 -19.98
N GLU A 98 9.88 -6.46 -19.42
CA GLU A 98 11.10 -6.98 -18.79
C GLU A 98 10.76 -7.95 -17.65
N ALA A 99 9.87 -7.56 -16.74
CA ALA A 99 9.44 -8.44 -15.63
C ALA A 99 8.78 -9.73 -16.15
N THR A 100 7.95 -9.60 -17.19
CA THR A 100 7.28 -10.76 -17.80
C THR A 100 8.30 -11.69 -18.45
N GLN A 101 9.29 -11.14 -19.15
CA GLN A 101 10.36 -11.92 -19.77
C GLN A 101 11.23 -12.61 -18.73
N GLU A 102 11.60 -11.93 -17.64
CA GLU A 102 12.34 -12.51 -16.52
C GLU A 102 11.60 -13.69 -15.90
N MET A 103 10.30 -13.56 -15.63
CA MET A 103 9.48 -14.68 -15.12
C MET A 103 9.41 -15.84 -16.10
N MET A 104 9.21 -15.56 -17.39
CA MET A 104 9.15 -16.61 -18.42
C MET A 104 10.48 -17.38 -18.59
N LEU A 105 11.61 -16.76 -18.29
CA LEU A 105 12.93 -17.39 -18.34
C LEU A 105 13.31 -18.08 -17.03
N GLY A 106 12.89 -17.52 -15.88
CA GLY A 106 13.34 -17.94 -14.55
C GLY A 106 12.39 -18.85 -13.79
N GLU A 107 11.07 -18.79 -14.04
CA GLU A 107 10.08 -19.60 -13.33
C GLU A 107 9.76 -20.90 -14.08
N LYS A 108 9.65 -22.01 -13.34
CA LYS A 108 9.29 -23.32 -13.90
C LYS A 108 7.80 -23.46 -14.21
N ASP A 109 6.98 -22.58 -13.65
CA ASP A 109 5.53 -22.60 -13.79
C ASP A 109 5.09 -21.21 -14.25
N VAL A 110 4.65 -21.10 -15.50
CA VAL A 110 4.10 -19.87 -16.10
C VAL A 110 2.61 -20.05 -16.44
N THR A 111 1.98 -21.06 -15.83
CA THR A 111 0.62 -21.51 -16.17
C THR A 111 -0.39 -20.38 -16.08
N ALA A 112 -0.28 -19.48 -15.09
CA ALA A 112 -1.24 -18.38 -14.93
C ALA A 112 -1.13 -17.37 -16.08
N LEU A 113 0.09 -17.05 -16.54
CA LEU A 113 0.30 -16.18 -17.71
C LEU A 113 -0.26 -16.81 -18.98
N GLU A 114 0.01 -18.10 -19.20
CA GLU A 114 -0.46 -18.83 -20.38
C GLU A 114 -1.99 -18.97 -20.41
N GLN A 115 -2.62 -19.32 -19.29
CA GLN A 115 -4.08 -19.42 -19.17
C GLN A 115 -4.78 -18.09 -19.40
N ALA A 116 -4.16 -16.98 -18.99
CA ALA A 116 -4.65 -15.64 -19.23
C ALA A 116 -4.36 -15.12 -20.65
N GLY A 117 -3.61 -15.87 -21.47
CA GLY A 117 -3.21 -15.46 -22.81
C GLY A 117 -2.18 -14.33 -22.82
N VAL A 118 -1.43 -14.14 -21.73
CA VAL A 118 -0.37 -13.13 -21.66
C VAL A 118 0.85 -13.60 -22.44
N SER A 119 1.29 -12.79 -23.40
CA SER A 119 2.53 -13.02 -24.14
C SER A 119 3.31 -11.73 -24.35
N LEU A 120 4.63 -11.83 -24.57
CA LEU A 120 5.46 -10.65 -24.87
C LEU A 120 4.99 -9.92 -26.14
N SER A 121 4.45 -10.65 -27.13
CA SER A 121 3.85 -10.06 -28.32
C SER A 121 2.60 -9.25 -28.02
N GLU A 122 1.70 -9.78 -27.17
CA GLU A 122 0.49 -9.06 -26.76
C GLU A 122 0.83 -7.82 -25.94
N LEU A 123 1.78 -7.92 -24.99
CA LEU A 123 2.24 -6.76 -24.21
C LEU A 123 2.86 -5.67 -25.10
N ARG A 124 3.65 -6.04 -26.12
CA ARG A 124 4.19 -5.09 -27.11
C ARG A 124 3.10 -4.48 -27.99
N ALA A 125 2.06 -5.25 -28.32
CA ALA A 125 0.91 -4.75 -29.07
C ALA A 125 0.04 -3.79 -28.23
N LEU A 126 -0.03 -3.99 -26.92
CA LEU A 126 -0.62 -3.02 -25.98
C LEU A 126 0.24 -1.78 -25.88
N GLN A 127 1.55 -1.92 -25.64
CA GLN A 127 2.50 -0.81 -25.61
C GLN A 127 2.38 0.07 -26.85
N SER A 128 2.42 -0.53 -28.05
CA SER A 128 2.31 0.23 -29.30
C SER A 128 0.99 0.99 -29.40
N TRP A 129 -0.12 0.42 -28.94
CA TRP A 129 -1.41 1.11 -28.94
C TRP A 129 -1.46 2.27 -27.93
N TYR A 130 -1.06 2.04 -26.67
CA TYR A 130 -1.10 3.07 -25.63
C TYR A 130 -0.12 4.22 -25.88
N VAL A 131 1.08 3.93 -26.40
CA VAL A 131 2.11 4.94 -26.65
C VAL A 131 1.80 5.77 -27.91
N ASN A 132 1.21 5.16 -28.95
CA ASN A 132 1.14 5.81 -30.27
C ASN A 132 -0.28 6.16 -30.75
N LYS A 133 -1.33 5.62 -30.11
CA LYS A 133 -2.70 5.72 -30.63
C LYS A 133 -3.74 6.13 -29.59
N ALA A 134 -3.59 5.65 -28.36
CA ALA A 134 -4.49 6.00 -27.28
C ALA A 134 -4.30 7.46 -26.87
N ASP A 135 -5.39 8.09 -26.45
CA ASP A 135 -5.34 9.35 -25.72
C ASP A 135 -6.18 9.17 -24.47
N VAL A 136 -5.53 9.26 -23.31
CA VAL A 136 -6.15 8.83 -22.06
C VAL A 136 -6.14 9.96 -21.03
N GLU A 137 -7.32 10.31 -20.55
CA GLU A 137 -7.50 11.20 -19.41
C GLU A 137 -7.92 10.42 -18.17
N MET A 138 -7.28 10.72 -17.04
CA MET A 138 -7.52 10.03 -15.78
C MET A 138 -8.00 11.00 -14.72
N VAL A 139 -8.99 10.56 -13.93
CA VAL A 139 -9.53 11.24 -12.76
C VAL A 139 -9.30 10.32 -11.56
N ILE A 140 -8.35 10.67 -10.69
CA ILE A 140 -7.93 9.83 -9.56
C ILE A 140 -8.31 10.54 -8.25
N PHE A 141 -9.06 9.88 -7.38
CA PHE A 141 -9.41 10.41 -6.06
C PHE A 141 -9.72 9.30 -5.05
N ASN A 142 -9.51 9.59 -3.76
CA ASN A 142 -10.03 8.77 -2.67
C ASN A 142 -11.44 9.27 -2.34
N ILE A 143 -12.45 8.39 -2.34
CA ILE A 143 -13.84 8.81 -2.12
C ILE A 143 -14.11 9.19 -0.65
N GLY A 144 -13.36 8.65 0.31
CA GLY A 144 -13.47 8.95 1.73
C GLY A 144 -12.99 10.36 2.11
N ASP A 145 -12.08 10.94 1.32
CA ASP A 145 -11.57 12.30 1.52
C ASP A 145 -12.52 13.39 0.99
N VAL A 146 -13.52 13.01 0.19
CA VAL A 146 -14.46 13.95 -0.42
C VAL A 146 -15.60 14.24 0.55
N HIS A 147 -15.52 15.36 1.25
CA HIS A 147 -16.60 15.87 2.08
C HIS A 147 -17.61 16.66 1.24
N ASP A 148 -18.79 16.10 1.00
CA ASP A 148 -19.91 16.85 0.44
C ASP A 148 -21.01 17.04 1.49
N ALA A 149 -20.91 18.11 2.27
CA ALA A 149 -21.87 18.43 3.33
C ALA A 149 -23.26 18.83 2.80
N ASN A 150 -23.39 19.06 1.48
CA ASN A 150 -24.60 19.60 0.85
C ASN A 150 -25.19 18.67 -0.24
N ALA A 151 -24.61 17.50 -0.50
CA ALA A 151 -25.17 16.55 -1.45
C ALA A 151 -26.45 15.89 -0.92
N ASP A 152 -27.47 15.80 -1.78
CA ASP A 152 -28.61 14.92 -1.54
C ASP A 152 -28.10 13.47 -1.48
N GLN A 153 -28.51 12.73 -0.44
CA GLN A 153 -28.13 11.33 -0.24
C GLN A 153 -28.44 10.47 -1.47
N ALA A 154 -29.43 10.85 -2.27
CA ALA A 154 -29.83 10.14 -3.49
C ALA A 154 -28.87 10.33 -4.69
N THR A 155 -28.03 11.35 -4.70
CA THR A 155 -27.17 11.69 -5.85
C THR A 155 -25.68 11.82 -5.51
N THR A 156 -25.29 11.48 -4.28
CA THR A 156 -23.92 11.61 -3.76
C THR A 156 -22.85 11.11 -4.72
N PHE A 157 -22.96 9.90 -5.27
CA PHE A 157 -21.96 9.36 -6.20
C PHE A 157 -21.82 10.21 -7.46
N THR A 158 -22.93 10.57 -8.08
CA THR A 158 -22.95 11.40 -9.30
C THR A 158 -22.34 12.76 -9.05
N THR A 159 -22.71 13.42 -7.94
CA THR A 159 -22.17 14.72 -7.55
C THR A 159 -20.65 14.66 -7.39
N ILE A 160 -20.14 13.66 -6.67
CA ILE A 160 -18.70 13.46 -6.47
C ILE A 160 -17.99 13.27 -7.81
N PHE A 161 -18.48 12.37 -8.67
CA PHE A 161 -17.84 12.12 -9.98
C PHE A 161 -17.81 13.37 -10.85
N TRP A 162 -18.92 14.11 -10.91
CA TRP A 162 -19.01 15.34 -11.69
C TRP A 162 -18.06 16.41 -11.16
N ASN A 163 -18.00 16.59 -9.83
CA ASN A 163 -17.07 17.50 -9.18
C ASN A 163 -15.61 17.16 -9.48
N GLN A 164 -15.24 15.87 -9.43
CA GLN A 164 -13.88 15.41 -9.72
C GLN A 164 -13.53 15.55 -11.21
N PHE A 165 -14.50 15.32 -12.09
CA PHE A 165 -14.35 15.57 -13.52
C PHE A 165 -14.18 17.08 -13.83
N ASN A 166 -14.93 17.95 -13.16
CA ASN A 166 -14.77 19.41 -13.25
C ASN A 166 -13.38 19.84 -12.79
N ALA A 167 -12.92 19.33 -11.65
CA ALA A 167 -11.58 19.60 -11.14
C ALA A 167 -10.51 19.24 -12.18
N LYS A 168 -10.67 18.10 -12.85
CA LYS A 168 -9.74 17.64 -13.90
C LYS A 168 -9.70 18.58 -15.11
N ARG A 169 -10.83 19.20 -15.47
CA ARG A 169 -10.94 20.21 -16.54
C ARG A 169 -10.45 21.60 -16.13
N GLY A 170 -10.15 21.81 -14.84
CA GLY A 170 -9.81 23.12 -14.28
C GLY A 170 -11.01 24.00 -13.98
N TYR A 171 -12.20 23.40 -13.85
CA TYR A 171 -13.42 24.08 -13.42
C TYR A 171 -13.61 23.95 -11.90
N ASN A 172 -14.63 24.62 -11.38
CA ASN A 172 -15.04 24.59 -10.00
C ASN A 172 -15.47 23.18 -9.57
N SER A 173 -14.79 22.66 -8.55
CA SER A 173 -14.96 21.29 -8.06
C SER A 173 -15.95 21.16 -6.88
N PHE A 174 -16.56 22.26 -6.43
CA PHE A 174 -17.50 22.26 -5.29
C PHE A 174 -18.77 23.08 -5.55
N ASN A 175 -18.82 23.87 -6.63
CA ASN A 175 -20.01 24.58 -7.09
C ASN A 175 -20.30 24.19 -8.54
N LEU A 176 -21.13 23.15 -8.70
CA LEU A 176 -21.53 22.64 -10.01
C LEU A 176 -22.20 23.70 -10.88
N ALA A 177 -23.02 24.59 -10.31
CA ALA A 177 -23.70 25.62 -11.07
C ALA A 177 -22.73 26.63 -11.70
N MET A 178 -21.69 27.02 -10.97
CA MET A 178 -20.62 27.86 -11.49
C MET A 178 -19.84 27.15 -12.60
N ALA A 179 -19.51 25.86 -12.39
CA ALA A 179 -18.82 25.07 -13.40
C ALA A 179 -19.64 24.95 -14.70
N GLN A 180 -20.93 24.67 -14.59
CA GLN A 180 -21.80 24.41 -15.75
C GLN A 180 -22.22 25.69 -16.49
N TYR A 181 -22.55 26.76 -15.76
CA TYR A 181 -23.15 27.95 -16.39
C TYR A 181 -22.16 29.07 -16.70
N LEU A 182 -20.97 29.05 -16.09
CA LEU A 182 -19.94 30.07 -16.34
C LEU A 182 -18.71 29.47 -16.99
N GLU A 183 -18.07 28.51 -16.33
CA GLU A 183 -16.76 28.02 -16.77
C GLU A 183 -16.86 27.17 -18.04
N LYS A 184 -17.77 26.19 -18.08
CA LYS A 184 -18.06 25.40 -19.28
C LYS A 184 -18.53 26.30 -20.43
N ALA A 185 -19.44 27.23 -20.18
CA ALA A 185 -19.94 28.13 -21.22
C ALA A 185 -18.81 28.96 -21.87
N LEU A 186 -17.89 29.49 -21.06
CA LEU A 186 -16.71 30.18 -21.58
C LEU A 186 -15.76 29.24 -22.34
N ASP A 187 -15.65 27.98 -21.93
CA ASP A 187 -14.75 27.01 -22.54
C ASP A 187 -15.30 26.47 -23.86
N ASP A 188 -16.61 26.24 -23.94
CA ASP A 188 -17.33 25.89 -25.18
C ASP A 188 -17.14 26.98 -26.25
N ASP A 189 -17.06 28.25 -25.83
CA ASP A 189 -16.76 29.39 -26.70
C ASP A 189 -15.25 29.61 -26.95
N GLY A 190 -14.38 28.77 -26.37
CA GLY A 190 -12.92 28.86 -26.50
C GLY A 190 -12.27 30.04 -25.76
N LYS A 191 -13.00 30.66 -24.82
CA LYS A 191 -12.62 31.90 -24.11
C LYS A 191 -12.19 31.68 -22.67
N PHE A 192 -12.29 30.47 -22.14
CA PHE A 192 -12.01 30.22 -20.73
C PHE A 192 -10.55 30.53 -20.34
N GLN A 193 -9.58 30.21 -21.20
CA GLN A 193 -8.18 30.57 -20.95
C GLN A 193 -7.95 32.08 -20.95
N GLU A 194 -8.56 32.80 -21.90
CA GLU A 194 -8.51 34.27 -21.95
C GLU A 194 -9.15 34.89 -20.70
N PHE A 195 -10.24 34.31 -20.21
CA PHE A 195 -10.87 34.71 -18.96
C PHE A 195 -9.92 34.55 -17.76
N LYS A 196 -9.24 33.42 -17.63
CA LYS A 196 -8.25 33.20 -16.55
C LYS A 196 -7.12 34.23 -16.62
N ASP A 197 -6.62 34.53 -17.82
CA ASP A 197 -5.56 35.52 -18.01
C ASP A 197 -6.04 36.95 -17.71
N TYR A 198 -7.28 37.28 -18.07
CA TYR A 198 -7.91 38.55 -17.74
C TYR A 198 -8.08 38.72 -16.23
N VAL A 199 -8.60 37.72 -15.53
CA VAL A 199 -8.73 37.71 -14.06
C VAL A 199 -7.36 37.93 -13.40
N LYS A 200 -6.30 37.30 -13.93
CA LYS A 200 -4.91 37.49 -13.51
C LYS A 200 -4.42 38.92 -13.71
N SER A 201 -4.74 39.54 -14.83
CA SER A 201 -4.42 40.96 -15.09
C SER A 201 -5.09 41.92 -14.09
N LYS A 202 -6.22 41.52 -13.50
CA LYS A 202 -6.94 42.28 -12.46
C LYS A 202 -6.44 41.98 -11.04
N GLY A 203 -5.38 41.20 -10.89
CA GLY A 203 -4.77 40.89 -9.60
C GLY A 203 -5.43 39.73 -8.84
N TYR A 204 -6.22 38.90 -9.52
CA TYR A 204 -6.85 37.71 -8.97
C TYR A 204 -6.30 36.46 -9.65
N ASP A 205 -6.25 35.35 -8.94
CA ASP A 205 -5.94 34.05 -9.54
C ASP A 205 -7.24 33.24 -9.52
N TRP A 206 -7.81 32.95 -10.69
CA TRP A 206 -9.12 32.30 -10.79
C TRP A 206 -9.15 31.00 -9.97
N GLU A 207 -8.15 30.14 -10.15
CA GLU A 207 -8.05 28.83 -9.50
C GLU A 207 -7.87 28.98 -7.98
N ARG A 208 -6.98 29.89 -7.54
CA ARG A 208 -6.76 30.12 -6.09
C ARG A 208 -7.88 30.89 -5.40
N ASN A 209 -8.70 31.62 -6.15
CA ASN A 209 -9.76 32.48 -5.61
C ASN A 209 -11.16 31.95 -5.93
N ILE A 210 -11.28 30.75 -6.48
CA ILE A 210 -12.54 30.16 -6.93
C ILE A 210 -13.60 30.12 -5.82
N SER A 211 -13.23 29.75 -4.59
CA SER A 211 -14.15 29.76 -3.43
C SER A 211 -14.59 31.16 -3.03
N ARG A 212 -13.73 32.16 -3.22
CA ARG A 212 -14.05 33.58 -2.95
C ARG A 212 -15.05 34.11 -3.97
N PHE A 213 -14.92 33.71 -5.23
CA PHE A 213 -15.89 34.04 -6.28
C PHE A 213 -17.23 33.38 -6.03
N ALA A 214 -17.24 32.08 -5.74
CA ALA A 214 -18.47 31.34 -5.44
C ALA A 214 -19.21 31.86 -4.21
N ALA A 215 -18.51 32.21 -3.13
CA ALA A 215 -19.13 32.56 -1.84
C ALA A 215 -19.59 34.03 -1.72
N GLY A 216 -18.94 34.97 -2.41
CA GLY A 216 -19.23 36.39 -2.17
C GLY A 216 -18.77 37.38 -3.23
N ARG A 217 -18.26 36.90 -4.38
CA ARG A 217 -17.81 37.77 -5.48
C ARG A 217 -18.31 37.30 -6.85
N LEU A 218 -19.47 36.64 -6.87
CA LEU A 218 -20.08 36.12 -8.10
C LEU A 218 -20.27 37.23 -9.13
N ASP A 219 -20.80 38.39 -8.72
CA ASP A 219 -21.04 39.51 -9.63
C ASP A 219 -19.77 40.04 -10.29
N LEU A 220 -18.66 40.08 -9.53
CA LEU A 220 -17.37 40.46 -10.06
C LEU A 220 -16.84 39.43 -11.06
N ALA A 221 -16.99 38.13 -10.77
CA ALA A 221 -16.63 37.06 -11.70
C ALA A 221 -17.41 37.16 -13.02
N LEU A 222 -18.73 37.36 -12.94
CA LEU A 222 -19.60 37.49 -14.11
C LEU A 222 -19.30 38.74 -14.93
N GLN A 223 -19.04 39.88 -14.28
CA GLN A 223 -18.60 41.09 -14.97
C GLN A 223 -17.28 40.86 -15.71
N MET A 224 -16.28 40.25 -15.07
CA MET A 224 -15.02 39.93 -15.72
C MET A 224 -15.21 38.96 -16.89
N ALA A 225 -16.12 37.99 -16.78
CA ALA A 225 -16.45 37.08 -17.86
C ALA A 225 -17.14 37.80 -19.02
N LYS A 226 -18.03 38.77 -18.76
CA LYS A 226 -18.71 39.58 -19.78
C LYS A 226 -17.76 40.48 -20.58
N GLU A 227 -16.69 40.96 -19.96
CA GLU A 227 -15.64 41.72 -20.65
C GLU A 227 -14.88 40.87 -21.68
N VAL A 228 -14.71 39.59 -21.39
CA VAL A 228 -14.01 38.61 -22.26
C VAL A 228 -14.98 38.03 -23.29
N ASP A 229 -16.20 37.72 -22.85
CA ASP A 229 -17.30 37.31 -23.71
C ASP A 229 -18.52 38.24 -23.61
N PRO A 230 -18.62 39.24 -24.50
CA PRO A 230 -19.78 40.12 -24.55
C PRO A 230 -21.09 39.41 -24.90
N ALA A 231 -21.09 38.17 -25.39
CA ALA A 231 -22.31 37.41 -25.67
C ALA A 231 -22.94 36.80 -24.41
N LEU A 232 -22.14 36.55 -23.35
CA LEU A 232 -22.55 35.88 -22.13
C LEU A 232 -23.74 36.56 -21.43
N ALA A 233 -24.84 35.84 -21.22
CA ALA A 233 -26.05 36.38 -20.57
C ALA A 233 -25.90 36.36 -19.03
N ILE A 234 -25.05 37.25 -18.48
CA ILE A 234 -24.67 37.24 -17.06
C ILE A 234 -25.85 37.30 -16.09
N ASP A 235 -26.94 38.00 -16.39
CA ASP A 235 -28.10 38.10 -15.50
C ASP A 235 -28.81 36.75 -15.32
N VAL A 236 -28.94 35.98 -16.40
CA VAL A 236 -29.54 34.63 -16.39
C VAL A 236 -28.61 33.64 -15.69
N ILE A 237 -27.32 33.70 -16.00
CA ILE A 237 -26.29 32.83 -15.39
C ILE A 237 -26.23 33.08 -13.88
N ARG A 238 -26.26 34.35 -13.45
CA ARG A 238 -26.29 34.74 -12.04
C ARG A 238 -27.44 34.08 -11.30
N GLU A 239 -28.65 34.17 -11.84
CA GLU A 239 -29.84 33.61 -11.20
C GLU A 239 -29.73 32.09 -11.02
N ARG A 240 -29.26 31.38 -12.05
CA ARG A 240 -29.07 29.92 -12.01
C ARG A 240 -28.00 29.49 -11.00
N ILE A 241 -26.88 30.21 -10.94
CA ILE A 241 -25.81 29.94 -9.97
C ILE A 241 -26.30 30.16 -8.54
N LEU A 242 -27.01 31.27 -8.28
CA LEU A 242 -27.54 31.59 -6.94
C LEU A 242 -28.61 30.59 -6.48
N LYS A 243 -29.43 30.08 -7.40
CA LYS A 243 -30.45 29.06 -7.11
C LYS A 243 -29.89 27.64 -7.03
N ASN A 244 -28.62 27.44 -7.36
CA ASN A 244 -27.99 26.13 -7.56
C ASN A 244 -28.84 25.22 -8.46
N ASP A 245 -29.38 25.79 -9.53
CA ASP A 245 -30.35 25.16 -10.43
C ASP A 245 -29.65 24.25 -11.42
N VAL A 246 -28.96 23.22 -10.92
CA VAL A 246 -28.33 22.17 -11.73
C VAL A 246 -29.09 20.88 -11.50
N ASN A 247 -29.58 20.27 -12.58
CA ASN A 247 -30.16 18.94 -12.51
C ASN A 247 -29.04 17.90 -12.37
N VAL A 248 -28.73 17.54 -11.12
CA VAL A 248 -27.73 16.51 -10.83
C VAL A 248 -28.38 15.14 -10.93
N SER A 249 -28.20 14.48 -12.07
CA SER A 249 -28.63 13.09 -12.28
C SER A 249 -27.58 12.29 -13.05
N VAL A 250 -27.66 10.96 -12.98
CA VAL A 250 -26.78 10.06 -13.72
C VAL A 250 -26.92 10.30 -15.23
N GLU A 251 -28.13 10.60 -15.70
CA GLU A 251 -28.41 10.93 -17.10
C GLU A 251 -27.74 12.23 -17.54
N ALA A 252 -27.83 13.28 -16.71
CA ALA A 252 -27.23 14.58 -17.01
C ALA A 252 -25.70 14.46 -17.05
N PHE A 253 -25.10 13.75 -16.09
CA PHE A 253 -23.66 13.52 -16.08
C PHE A 253 -23.19 12.65 -17.26
N ALA A 254 -23.94 11.62 -17.63
CA ALA A 254 -23.60 10.81 -18.81
C ALA A 254 -23.69 11.61 -20.12
N ALA A 255 -24.66 12.53 -20.23
CA ALA A 255 -24.77 13.43 -21.38
C ALA A 255 -23.59 14.42 -21.43
N GLU A 256 -23.20 15.00 -20.29
CA GLU A 256 -22.02 15.86 -20.17
C GLU A 256 -20.73 15.11 -20.61
N MET A 257 -20.56 13.87 -20.17
CA MET A 257 -19.43 13.04 -20.58
C MET A 257 -19.45 12.77 -22.07
N LYS A 258 -20.61 12.46 -22.66
CA LYS A 258 -20.75 12.22 -24.10
C LYS A 258 -20.43 13.47 -24.92
N GLU A 259 -20.94 14.63 -24.53
CA GLU A 259 -20.61 15.90 -25.18
C GLU A 259 -19.10 16.15 -25.17
N TYR A 260 -18.45 15.93 -24.02
CA TYR A 260 -17.00 16.07 -23.90
C TYR A 260 -16.23 15.08 -24.80
N LEU A 261 -16.67 13.82 -24.88
CA LEU A 261 -16.07 12.82 -25.78
C LEU A 261 -16.24 13.19 -27.26
N ASP A 262 -17.42 13.68 -27.64
CA ASP A 262 -17.72 14.08 -29.01
C ASP A 262 -16.88 15.29 -29.44
N HIS A 263 -16.66 16.25 -28.54
CA HIS A 263 -15.74 17.38 -28.77
C HIS A 263 -14.29 16.95 -28.99
N LYS A 264 -13.81 15.89 -28.33
CA LYS A 264 -12.47 15.34 -28.59
C LYS A 264 -12.34 14.72 -29.98
N ASN A 265 -13.45 14.26 -30.57
CA ASN A 265 -13.54 13.67 -31.91
C ASN A 265 -12.45 12.61 -32.18
N ASN A 266 -12.19 11.76 -31.18
CA ASN A 266 -11.14 10.74 -31.24
C ASN A 266 -11.66 9.40 -30.72
N ARG A 267 -11.76 8.40 -31.61
CA ARG A 267 -12.24 7.05 -31.27
C ARG A 267 -11.33 6.30 -30.29
N ASN A 268 -10.05 6.66 -30.22
CA ASN A 268 -9.10 6.07 -29.27
C ASN A 268 -9.02 6.85 -27.94
N PHE A 269 -9.83 7.90 -27.78
CA PHE A 269 -9.88 8.66 -26.55
C PHE A 269 -10.61 7.86 -25.46
N ARG A 270 -10.04 7.83 -24.25
CA ARG A 270 -10.58 7.15 -23.07
C ARG A 270 -10.54 8.07 -21.86
N ILE A 271 -11.57 8.01 -21.03
CA ILE A 271 -11.56 8.61 -19.69
C ILE A 271 -11.65 7.51 -18.66
N LEU A 272 -10.79 7.55 -17.65
CA LEU A 272 -10.79 6.59 -16.55
C LEU A 272 -10.95 7.29 -15.20
N PHE A 273 -11.94 6.83 -14.45
CA PHE A 273 -12.11 7.18 -13.04
C PHE A 273 -11.44 6.11 -12.18
N PHE A 274 -10.49 6.52 -11.35
CA PHE A 274 -9.79 5.68 -10.39
C PHE A 274 -10.17 6.10 -8.98
N ILE A 275 -10.86 5.22 -8.28
CA ILE A 275 -11.52 5.54 -7.02
C ILE A 275 -10.98 4.63 -5.94
N ASP A 276 -10.30 5.22 -4.97
CA ASP A 276 -9.75 4.48 -3.83
C ASP A 276 -10.80 4.37 -2.71
N GLU A 277 -10.84 3.22 -2.03
CA GLU A 277 -11.65 2.94 -0.82
C GLU A 277 -13.18 2.93 -1.00
N VAL A 278 -13.66 2.55 -2.19
CA VAL A 278 -15.09 2.52 -2.53
C VAL A 278 -15.91 1.65 -1.59
N SER A 279 -15.42 0.47 -1.19
CA SER A 279 -16.16 -0.43 -0.29
C SER A 279 -16.37 0.16 1.11
N GLN A 280 -15.43 0.97 1.61
CA GLN A 280 -15.54 1.59 2.92
C GLN A 280 -16.57 2.72 2.89
N PHE A 281 -16.63 3.48 1.78
CA PHE A 281 -17.62 4.52 1.58
C PHE A 281 -19.04 3.97 1.42
N ILE A 282 -19.20 2.84 0.72
CA ILE A 282 -20.48 2.15 0.62
C ILE A 282 -20.91 1.60 1.99
N GLY A 283 -19.99 1.00 2.75
CA GLY A 283 -20.28 0.43 4.06
C GLY A 283 -21.40 -0.62 3.99
N GLU A 284 -22.50 -0.36 4.71
CA GLU A 284 -23.71 -1.19 4.70
C GLU A 284 -24.88 -0.50 3.93
N HIS A 285 -24.61 0.61 3.24
CA HIS A 285 -25.62 1.40 2.55
C HIS A 285 -25.93 0.84 1.17
N ARG A 286 -27.04 0.11 1.06
CA ARG A 286 -27.54 -0.46 -0.21
C ARG A 286 -27.73 0.58 -1.30
N ASP A 287 -28.26 1.76 -0.96
CA ASP A 287 -28.56 2.81 -1.94
C ASP A 287 -27.31 3.36 -2.65
N LEU A 288 -26.19 3.45 -1.92
CA LEU A 288 -24.90 3.88 -2.46
C LEU A 288 -24.35 2.88 -3.49
N LEU A 289 -24.46 1.59 -3.24
CA LEU A 289 -24.08 0.55 -4.20
C LEU A 289 -24.97 0.60 -5.46
N LEU A 290 -26.28 0.86 -5.29
CA LEU A 290 -27.22 1.03 -6.41
C LEU A 290 -26.94 2.29 -7.25
N GLN A 291 -26.49 3.37 -6.63
CA GLN A 291 -26.05 4.58 -7.35
C GLN A 291 -24.81 4.30 -8.20
N LEU A 292 -23.77 3.70 -7.61
CA LEU A 292 -22.56 3.31 -8.36
C LEU A 292 -22.92 2.37 -9.52
N GLN A 293 -23.77 1.39 -9.25
CA GLN A 293 -24.29 0.48 -10.26
C GLN A 293 -24.95 1.26 -11.43
N SER A 294 -25.85 2.19 -11.12
CA SER A 294 -26.60 2.98 -12.11
C SER A 294 -25.68 3.86 -12.94
N LEU A 295 -24.70 4.49 -12.28
CA LEU A 295 -23.68 5.32 -12.91
C LEU A 295 -22.84 4.52 -13.93
N VAL A 296 -22.27 3.39 -13.52
CA VAL A 296 -21.45 2.53 -14.41
C VAL A 296 -22.22 2.10 -15.65
N LYS A 297 -23.47 1.65 -15.47
CA LYS A 297 -24.31 1.23 -16.60
C LYS A 297 -24.63 2.38 -17.55
N ARG A 298 -25.01 3.54 -17.00
CA ARG A 298 -25.43 4.65 -17.85
C ARG A 298 -24.28 5.22 -18.66
N LEU A 299 -23.10 5.30 -18.04
CA LEU A 299 -21.88 5.73 -18.74
C LEU A 299 -21.50 4.75 -19.85
N ASP A 300 -21.58 3.45 -19.61
CA ASP A 300 -21.36 2.46 -20.68
C ASP A 300 -22.33 2.65 -21.86
N GLU A 301 -23.64 2.72 -21.58
CA GLU A 301 -24.69 2.88 -22.60
C GLU A 301 -24.54 4.16 -23.43
N VAL A 302 -24.20 5.28 -22.79
CA VAL A 302 -24.19 6.61 -23.43
C VAL A 302 -22.84 6.95 -24.05
N CYS A 303 -21.74 6.49 -23.43
CA CYS A 303 -20.37 6.84 -23.83
C CYS A 303 -19.70 5.75 -24.67
N GLU A 304 -20.42 4.71 -25.10
CA GLU A 304 -19.93 3.64 -25.98
C GLU A 304 -18.59 3.02 -25.48
N SER A 305 -18.57 2.73 -24.19
CA SER A 305 -17.44 2.17 -23.44
C SER A 305 -16.15 3.01 -23.42
N GLN A 306 -16.18 4.29 -23.80
CA GLN A 306 -15.02 5.19 -23.72
C GLN A 306 -14.75 5.73 -22.30
N VAL A 307 -15.66 5.51 -21.35
CA VAL A 307 -15.52 5.92 -19.94
C VAL A 307 -15.46 4.67 -19.05
N TRP A 308 -14.35 4.50 -18.33
CA TRP A 308 -14.12 3.37 -17.42
C TRP A 308 -14.13 3.80 -15.97
N ILE A 309 -14.63 2.92 -15.10
CA ILE A 309 -14.67 3.15 -13.66
C ILE A 309 -13.92 2.02 -12.97
N SER A 310 -12.82 2.37 -12.30
CA SER A 310 -12.01 1.46 -11.51
C SER A 310 -12.14 1.78 -10.03
N CYS A 311 -12.52 0.78 -9.24
CA CYS A 311 -12.75 0.88 -7.81
C CYS A 311 -11.77 -0.02 -7.07
N THR A 312 -11.08 0.51 -6.06
CA THR A 312 -10.39 -0.31 -5.09
C THR A 312 -11.30 -0.62 -3.90
N ALA A 313 -11.15 -1.80 -3.33
CA ALA A 313 -11.91 -2.25 -2.18
C ALA A 313 -11.08 -3.18 -1.29
N GLN A 314 -11.43 -3.25 -0.01
CA GLN A 314 -10.84 -4.28 0.86
C GLN A 314 -11.44 -5.66 0.58
N GLN A 315 -12.68 -5.67 0.10
CA GLN A 315 -13.54 -6.83 -0.03
C GLN A 315 -13.79 -7.15 -1.50
N THR A 316 -14.11 -8.42 -1.78
CA THR A 316 -14.61 -8.78 -3.12
C THR A 316 -15.95 -8.08 -3.38
N LEU A 317 -16.32 -7.92 -4.65
CA LEU A 317 -17.59 -7.29 -4.99
C LEU A 317 -18.77 -8.13 -4.47
N GLU A 318 -18.63 -9.46 -4.48
CA GLU A 318 -19.58 -10.43 -3.92
C GLU A 318 -19.81 -10.23 -2.42
N GLU A 319 -18.74 -10.01 -1.65
CA GLU A 319 -18.83 -9.74 -0.22
C GLU A 319 -19.55 -8.41 0.05
N VAL A 320 -19.28 -7.37 -0.76
CA VAL A 320 -19.98 -6.07 -0.64
C VAL A 320 -21.47 -6.23 -0.96
N VAL A 321 -21.81 -6.93 -2.05
CA VAL A 321 -23.20 -7.23 -2.42
C VAL A 321 -23.92 -7.97 -1.29
N THR A 322 -23.27 -8.97 -0.70
CA THR A 322 -23.85 -9.75 0.41
C THR A 322 -24.06 -8.91 1.66
N LYS A 323 -23.09 -8.05 2.01
CA LYS A 323 -23.17 -7.17 3.19
C LYS A 323 -24.35 -6.21 3.14
N VAL A 324 -24.69 -5.69 1.97
CA VAL A 324 -25.83 -4.78 1.81
C VAL A 324 -27.17 -5.52 1.61
N GLY A 325 -27.20 -6.83 1.84
CA GLY A 325 -28.41 -7.66 1.75
C GLY A 325 -28.77 -8.14 0.34
N GLY A 326 -27.85 -8.05 -0.61
CA GLY A 326 -28.00 -8.58 -1.96
C GLY A 326 -27.73 -10.09 -2.05
N SER A 327 -28.21 -10.71 -3.11
CA SER A 327 -28.01 -12.12 -3.45
C SER A 327 -27.07 -12.26 -4.65
N ILE A 328 -25.99 -13.02 -4.46
CA ILE A 328 -25.03 -13.34 -5.53
C ILE A 328 -25.61 -14.38 -6.50
N SER A 329 -26.54 -15.23 -6.03
CA SER A 329 -27.08 -16.37 -6.77
C SER A 329 -28.40 -16.10 -7.47
N ASN A 330 -29.04 -14.95 -7.20
CA ASN A 330 -30.29 -14.56 -7.85
C ASN A 330 -30.05 -13.51 -8.94
N PRO A 331 -30.13 -13.87 -10.25
CA PRO A 331 -29.93 -12.93 -11.36
C PRO A 331 -30.96 -11.79 -11.40
N GLU A 332 -32.11 -11.94 -10.75
CA GLU A 332 -33.15 -10.91 -10.68
C GLU A 332 -32.89 -9.88 -9.58
N ASP A 333 -31.99 -10.16 -8.64
CA ASP A 333 -31.65 -9.23 -7.57
C ASP A 333 -31.03 -7.95 -8.14
N GLU A 334 -31.62 -6.81 -7.79
CA GLU A 334 -31.17 -5.51 -8.24
C GLU A 334 -29.74 -5.20 -7.78
N VAL A 335 -29.31 -5.75 -6.65
CA VAL A 335 -27.96 -5.56 -6.11
C VAL A 335 -26.95 -6.49 -6.80
N GLY A 336 -27.31 -7.77 -7.03
CA GLY A 336 -26.46 -8.74 -7.73
C GLY A 336 -26.09 -8.33 -9.17
N LYS A 337 -26.89 -7.47 -9.83
CA LYS A 337 -26.61 -6.97 -11.19
C LYS A 337 -25.29 -6.19 -11.30
N ILE A 338 -24.76 -5.65 -10.21
CA ILE A 338 -23.50 -4.91 -10.22
C ILE A 338 -22.33 -5.83 -10.58
N LEU A 339 -22.43 -7.13 -10.24
CA LEU A 339 -21.41 -8.14 -10.53
C LEU A 339 -21.12 -8.23 -12.03
N GLY A 340 -22.16 -8.19 -12.88
CA GLY A 340 -21.98 -8.20 -14.34
C GLY A 340 -21.31 -6.93 -14.85
N ARG A 341 -21.60 -5.78 -14.23
CA ARG A 341 -21.10 -4.45 -14.66
C ARG A 341 -19.61 -4.24 -14.37
N PHE A 342 -19.05 -5.03 -13.46
CA PHE A 342 -17.63 -5.08 -13.14
C PHE A 342 -17.03 -6.36 -13.72
N GLU A 343 -16.76 -6.32 -15.02
CA GLU A 343 -16.25 -7.45 -15.80
C GLU A 343 -14.81 -7.79 -15.41
N VAL A 344 -13.97 -6.78 -15.20
CA VAL A 344 -12.58 -6.99 -14.79
C VAL A 344 -12.52 -6.99 -13.27
N ARG A 345 -12.09 -8.11 -12.68
CA ARG A 345 -11.92 -8.27 -11.24
C ARG A 345 -10.49 -8.70 -10.95
N ALA A 346 -9.73 -7.78 -10.36
CA ALA A 346 -8.36 -8.01 -9.97
C ALA A 346 -8.30 -8.27 -8.46
N SER A 347 -7.97 -9.50 -8.08
CA SER A 347 -7.62 -9.82 -6.70
C SER A 347 -6.12 -9.57 -6.50
N LEU A 348 -5.76 -8.92 -5.41
CA LEU A 348 -4.37 -8.69 -4.99
C LEU A 348 -4.06 -9.39 -3.67
N GLN A 349 -4.76 -10.50 -3.38
CA GLN A 349 -4.60 -11.25 -2.14
C GLN A 349 -3.33 -12.12 -2.11
N GLY A 350 -2.70 -12.40 -3.27
CA GLY A 350 -1.57 -13.32 -3.38
C GLY A 350 -0.17 -12.71 -3.17
N THR A 351 -0.02 -11.38 -3.09
CA THR A 351 1.31 -10.77 -2.96
C THR A 351 1.70 -10.64 -1.49
N SER A 352 2.78 -11.32 -1.08
CA SER A 352 3.23 -11.33 0.30
C SER A 352 4.23 -10.19 0.59
N PRO A 353 4.16 -9.53 1.76
CA PRO A 353 5.13 -8.51 2.18
C PRO A 353 6.58 -8.99 2.12
N GLU A 354 6.79 -10.27 2.42
CA GLU A 354 8.09 -10.94 2.39
C GLU A 354 8.65 -11.01 0.98
N TYR A 355 7.83 -11.41 0.00
CA TYR A 355 8.22 -11.48 -1.41
C TYR A 355 8.58 -10.09 -1.97
N ILE A 356 7.77 -9.07 -1.64
CA ILE A 356 8.06 -7.69 -2.05
C ILE A 356 9.39 -7.22 -1.44
N THR A 357 9.60 -7.49 -0.14
CA THR A 357 10.84 -7.11 0.55
C THR A 357 12.05 -7.82 -0.03
N GLN A 358 11.91 -9.11 -0.32
CA GLN A 358 12.92 -9.91 -0.99
C GLN A 358 13.29 -9.28 -2.34
N LYS A 359 12.32 -9.02 -3.22
CA LYS A 359 12.59 -8.48 -4.57
C LYS A 359 13.01 -7.02 -4.61
N ARG A 360 12.59 -6.20 -3.66
CA ARG A 360 12.99 -4.79 -3.60
C ARG A 360 14.32 -4.59 -2.93
N ILE A 361 14.64 -5.34 -1.88
CA ILE A 361 15.82 -5.09 -1.03
C ILE A 361 16.87 -6.18 -1.17
N LEU A 362 16.44 -7.44 -1.15
CA LEU A 362 17.35 -8.59 -1.02
C LEU A 362 17.71 -9.24 -2.36
N ASP A 363 17.20 -8.74 -3.49
CA ASP A 363 17.49 -9.29 -4.81
C ASP A 363 19.01 -9.33 -5.04
N LYS A 364 19.49 -10.45 -5.55
CA LYS A 364 20.92 -10.77 -5.56
C LYS A 364 21.49 -10.62 -6.96
N LYS A 365 22.78 -10.32 -7.03
CA LYS A 365 23.55 -10.44 -8.27
C LYS A 365 23.58 -11.90 -8.70
N GLY A 366 23.48 -12.19 -10.00
CA GLY A 366 23.46 -13.56 -10.50
C GLY A 366 24.67 -14.40 -10.07
N GLU A 367 25.87 -13.80 -10.00
CA GLU A 367 27.07 -14.48 -9.50
C GLU A 367 27.01 -14.81 -7.99
N VAL A 368 26.33 -13.96 -7.21
CA VAL A 368 26.15 -14.13 -5.76
C VAL A 368 25.16 -15.27 -5.48
N GLU A 369 24.09 -15.39 -6.28
CA GLU A 369 23.12 -16.48 -6.13
C GLU A 369 23.77 -17.87 -6.25
N LEU A 370 24.70 -18.02 -7.20
CA LEU A 370 25.47 -19.26 -7.38
C LEU A 370 26.34 -19.54 -6.16
N GLN A 371 27.05 -18.54 -5.64
CA GLN A 371 27.92 -18.70 -4.47
C GLN A 371 27.12 -19.04 -3.20
N LEU A 372 25.97 -18.40 -2.99
CA LEU A 372 25.07 -18.69 -1.87
C LEU A 372 24.45 -20.08 -2.00
N SER A 373 24.11 -20.51 -3.22
CA SER A 373 23.62 -21.87 -3.49
C SER A 373 24.67 -22.92 -3.11
N GLU A 374 25.93 -22.73 -3.48
CA GLU A 374 27.02 -23.62 -3.07
C GLU A 374 27.24 -23.61 -1.54
N LEU A 375 27.14 -22.44 -0.91
CA LEU A 375 27.28 -22.31 0.55
C LEU A 375 26.16 -23.10 1.25
N PHE A 376 24.93 -22.99 0.76
CA PHE A 376 23.79 -23.75 1.29
C PHE A 376 24.03 -25.26 1.17
N GLU A 377 24.44 -25.75 -0.01
CA GLU A 377 24.71 -27.18 -0.21
C GLU A 377 25.82 -27.69 0.74
N LYS A 378 26.88 -26.90 0.95
CA LYS A 378 27.98 -27.24 1.88
C LYS A 378 27.57 -27.21 3.36
N LYS A 379 26.61 -26.36 3.74
CA LYS A 379 26.25 -26.07 5.15
C LYS A 379 24.84 -26.51 5.54
N LYS A 380 24.07 -27.15 4.65
CA LYS A 380 22.65 -27.51 4.87
C LYS A 380 22.39 -28.19 6.20
N ALA A 381 23.14 -29.26 6.50
CA ALA A 381 22.96 -30.01 7.74
C ALA A 381 23.21 -29.15 9.01
N MET A 382 24.14 -28.18 8.93
CA MET A 382 24.37 -27.23 10.02
C MET A 382 23.19 -26.26 10.13
N LEU A 383 22.72 -25.70 9.01
CA LEU A 383 21.57 -24.78 8.99
C LEU A 383 20.32 -25.42 9.60
N ASP A 384 20.02 -26.66 9.23
CA ASP A 384 18.86 -27.40 9.74
C ASP A 384 18.96 -27.64 11.25
N ALA A 385 20.16 -27.92 11.77
CA ALA A 385 20.39 -28.10 13.21
C ALA A 385 20.38 -26.76 13.99
N GLN A 386 20.70 -25.65 13.31
CA GLN A 386 20.76 -24.33 13.90
C GLN A 386 19.38 -23.70 14.10
N PHE A 387 18.41 -23.95 13.23
CA PHE A 387 17.07 -23.34 13.33
C PHE A 387 16.01 -24.35 13.75
N ILE A 388 15.99 -24.67 15.05
CA ILE A 388 14.91 -25.47 15.67
C ILE A 388 13.79 -24.50 16.05
N LEU A 389 12.87 -24.29 15.12
CA LEU A 389 11.77 -23.32 15.26
C LEU A 389 10.45 -24.03 15.61
N PRO A 390 9.48 -23.31 16.20
CA PRO A 390 8.12 -23.82 16.31
C PRO A 390 7.53 -24.16 14.93
N SER A 391 6.61 -25.12 14.88
CA SER A 391 6.10 -25.72 13.63
C SER A 391 5.46 -24.76 12.64
N THR A 392 4.99 -23.60 13.10
CA THR A 392 4.38 -22.54 12.28
C THR A 392 5.39 -21.61 11.61
N TYR A 393 6.68 -21.75 11.93
CA TYR A 393 7.77 -20.95 11.38
C TYR A 393 8.75 -21.85 10.63
N GLN A 394 9.29 -21.32 9.54
CA GLN A 394 10.25 -22.04 8.71
C GLN A 394 11.54 -21.23 8.57
N ALA A 395 12.66 -21.95 8.58
CA ALA A 395 13.92 -21.44 8.08
C ALA A 395 13.93 -21.54 6.54
N TYR A 396 15.08 -21.84 5.94
CA TYR A 396 15.22 -21.96 4.49
C TYR A 396 14.63 -23.29 3.97
N LYS A 397 13.80 -23.23 2.94
CA LYS A 397 13.19 -24.42 2.31
C LYS A 397 14.16 -25.16 1.40
N ASN A 398 14.92 -24.42 0.61
CA ASN A 398 15.85 -24.92 -0.41
C ASN A 398 16.95 -23.88 -0.67
N LYS A 399 17.83 -24.16 -1.64
CA LYS A 399 18.97 -23.28 -1.96
C LYS A 399 18.52 -21.97 -2.60
N GLU A 400 17.44 -22.01 -3.38
CA GLU A 400 16.85 -20.82 -4.01
C GLU A 400 16.30 -19.88 -2.93
N ASP A 401 15.60 -20.43 -1.94
CA ASP A 401 15.07 -19.73 -0.76
C ASP A 401 16.20 -19.19 0.14
N PHE A 402 17.30 -19.93 0.27
CA PHE A 402 18.49 -19.43 0.96
C PHE A 402 19.10 -18.22 0.25
N ALA A 403 19.36 -18.30 -1.06
CA ALA A 403 19.90 -17.19 -1.83
C ALA A 403 19.00 -15.95 -1.80
N ALA A 404 17.68 -16.18 -1.87
CA ALA A 404 16.64 -15.17 -1.77
C ALA A 404 16.70 -14.36 -0.47
N PHE A 405 16.71 -15.03 0.69
CA PHE A 405 16.56 -14.36 1.98
C PHE A 405 17.88 -13.98 2.65
N TYR A 406 18.98 -14.68 2.37
CA TYR A 406 20.28 -14.42 2.99
C TYR A 406 20.69 -12.94 2.86
N PRO A 407 21.19 -12.28 3.93
CA PRO A 407 21.59 -12.82 5.23
C PRO A 407 20.48 -12.86 6.31
N PHE A 408 19.22 -12.62 5.93
CA PHE A 408 18.06 -12.82 6.79
C PHE A 408 17.55 -14.27 6.71
N VAL A 409 16.75 -14.67 7.70
CA VAL A 409 16.13 -16.00 7.76
C VAL A 409 14.60 -15.85 7.60
N PRO A 410 13.91 -16.70 6.81
CA PRO A 410 12.48 -16.51 6.49
C PRO A 410 11.56 -16.29 7.69
N TYR A 411 11.73 -17.02 8.79
CA TYR A 411 10.89 -16.84 9.99
C TYR A 411 10.89 -15.42 10.54
N GLN A 412 11.96 -14.64 10.32
CA GLN A 412 12.14 -13.31 10.89
C GLN A 412 11.08 -12.34 10.37
N PHE A 413 10.72 -12.44 9.09
CA PHE A 413 9.72 -11.57 8.47
C PHE A 413 8.31 -11.83 9.05
N GLN A 414 7.95 -13.11 9.20
CA GLN A 414 6.68 -13.48 9.82
C GLN A 414 6.63 -13.07 11.30
N LEU A 415 7.72 -13.28 12.05
CA LEU A 415 7.78 -12.94 13.46
C LEU A 415 7.74 -11.42 13.70
N ILE A 416 8.49 -10.63 12.93
CA ILE A 416 8.50 -9.17 13.11
C ILE A 416 7.15 -8.54 12.75
N MET A 417 6.43 -9.07 11.76
CA MET A 417 5.07 -8.59 11.45
C MET A 417 4.12 -8.76 12.64
N LYS A 418 4.17 -9.91 13.33
CA LYS A 418 3.38 -10.15 14.54
C LYS A 418 3.77 -9.23 15.70
N VAL A 419 5.07 -8.97 15.84
CA VAL A 419 5.58 -8.00 16.83
C VAL A 419 5.06 -6.59 16.53
N LEU A 420 5.11 -6.16 15.26
CA LEU A 420 4.60 -4.86 14.82
C LEU A 420 3.10 -4.72 15.09
N ASP A 421 2.30 -5.73 14.72
CA ASP A 421 0.86 -5.74 14.96
C ASP A 421 0.55 -5.58 16.45
N SER A 422 1.29 -6.31 17.32
CA SER A 422 1.10 -6.20 18.76
C SER A 422 1.50 -4.83 19.32
N PHE A 423 2.63 -4.28 18.89
CA PHE A 423 3.08 -2.96 19.35
C PHE A 423 2.17 -1.82 18.91
N VAL A 424 1.57 -1.90 17.71
CA VAL A 424 0.53 -0.96 17.28
C VAL A 424 -0.70 -1.08 18.19
N ASN A 425 -1.16 -2.30 18.48
CA ASN A 425 -2.32 -2.53 19.34
C ASN A 425 -2.10 -2.05 20.78
N MET A 426 -0.87 -2.15 21.29
CA MET A 426 -0.46 -1.66 22.61
C MET A 426 -0.17 -0.15 22.66
N ASN A 427 -0.23 0.56 21.52
CA ASN A 427 0.20 1.96 21.37
C ASN A 427 1.66 2.19 21.80
N TYR A 428 2.54 1.21 21.55
CA TYR A 428 3.99 1.38 21.73
C TYR A 428 4.60 2.15 20.55
N VAL A 429 4.01 2.01 19.37
CA VAL A 429 4.38 2.72 18.14
C VAL A 429 3.15 3.37 17.53
N ASP A 430 3.36 4.35 16.67
CA ASP A 430 2.27 5.06 15.99
C ASP A 430 1.42 4.12 15.12
N LYS A 431 0.12 4.41 15.00
CA LYS A 431 -0.77 3.72 14.07
C LYS A 431 -0.35 3.92 12.61
N GLN A 432 0.42 4.95 12.30
CA GLN A 432 1.01 5.11 10.95
C GLN A 432 2.03 4.01 10.59
N VAL A 433 2.55 3.27 11.58
CA VAL A 433 3.39 2.08 11.38
C VAL A 433 2.53 0.86 10.97
N LYS A 434 1.20 0.96 11.08
CA LYS A 434 0.23 -0.05 10.62
C LYS A 434 0.19 -0.04 9.09
N GLY A 435 0.96 -0.95 8.51
CA GLY A 435 1.21 -1.06 7.07
C GLY A 435 2.35 -2.03 6.85
N ASN A 436 2.07 -3.32 7.04
CA ASN A 436 3.07 -4.36 7.29
C ASN A 436 4.17 -4.41 6.22
N GLU A 437 3.84 -4.15 4.96
CA GLU A 437 4.82 -4.08 3.86
C GLU A 437 5.80 -2.91 3.97
N ARG A 438 5.30 -1.71 4.30
CA ARG A 438 6.10 -0.48 4.34
C ARG A 438 7.11 -0.51 5.48
N SER A 439 6.61 -0.92 6.65
CA SER A 439 7.41 -1.06 7.86
C SER A 439 8.47 -2.14 7.67
N LEU A 440 8.09 -3.29 7.09
CA LEU A 440 9.03 -4.38 6.81
C LEU A 440 10.12 -3.94 5.82
N LEU A 441 9.76 -3.29 4.70
CA LEU A 441 10.71 -2.78 3.72
C LEU A 441 11.74 -1.83 4.34
N ASN A 442 11.27 -0.84 5.12
CA ASN A 442 12.14 0.12 5.79
C ASN A 442 13.07 -0.53 6.81
N ILE A 443 12.53 -1.42 7.65
CA ILE A 443 13.29 -2.10 8.69
C ILE A 443 14.37 -2.98 8.02
N THR A 444 13.99 -3.78 7.04
CA THR A 444 14.93 -4.65 6.31
C THR A 444 16.02 -3.85 5.61
N PHE A 445 15.68 -2.74 4.95
CA PHE A 445 16.68 -1.88 4.30
C PHE A 445 17.61 -1.19 5.29
N SER A 446 17.08 -0.72 6.43
CA SER A 446 17.88 -0.13 7.50
C SER A 446 18.88 -1.13 8.07
N ILE A 447 18.43 -2.35 8.39
CA ILE A 447 19.31 -3.40 8.89
C ILE A 447 20.35 -3.79 7.84
N ALA A 448 19.97 -3.90 6.57
CA ALA A 448 20.92 -4.20 5.49
C ALA A 448 22.03 -3.13 5.39
N LYS A 449 21.70 -1.85 5.59
CA LYS A 449 22.69 -0.76 5.70
C LYS A 449 23.58 -0.88 6.92
N GLU A 450 23.00 -1.10 8.11
CA GLU A 450 23.74 -1.23 9.36
C GLU A 450 24.69 -2.44 9.36
N THR A 451 24.36 -3.49 8.59
CA THR A 451 25.12 -4.74 8.50
C THR A 451 25.92 -4.88 7.21
N ALA A 452 26.05 -3.80 6.42
CA ALA A 452 26.72 -3.78 5.12
C ALA A 452 28.15 -4.34 5.14
N GLU A 453 28.86 -4.16 6.25
CA GLU A 453 30.26 -4.57 6.41
C GLU A 453 30.46 -5.98 7.01
N CYS A 454 29.37 -6.68 7.38
CA CYS A 454 29.43 -8.07 7.83
C CYS A 454 29.87 -9.02 6.71
N GLU A 455 30.52 -10.13 7.07
CA GLU A 455 31.02 -11.11 6.11
C GLU A 455 30.02 -12.22 5.81
N VAL A 456 30.05 -12.74 4.58
CA VAL A 456 29.31 -13.94 4.18
C VAL A 456 29.70 -15.13 5.07
N GLY A 457 28.68 -15.81 5.61
CA GLY A 457 28.79 -16.81 6.69
C GLY A 457 28.17 -16.34 8.00
N GLU A 458 27.99 -15.03 8.17
CA GLU A 458 27.20 -14.45 9.26
C GLU A 458 25.70 -14.40 8.93
N PHE A 459 24.88 -14.16 9.95
CA PHE A 459 23.44 -13.93 9.86
C PHE A 459 23.07 -12.66 10.59
N ILE A 460 21.97 -12.07 10.13
CA ILE A 460 21.30 -10.99 10.87
C ILE A 460 20.52 -11.62 12.03
N PRO A 461 20.91 -11.35 13.30
CA PRO A 461 20.14 -11.84 14.44
C PRO A 461 18.87 -11.01 14.61
N PHE A 462 17.84 -11.60 15.22
CA PHE A 462 16.52 -10.98 15.31
C PHE A 462 16.50 -9.71 16.17
N ASP A 463 17.44 -9.55 17.12
CA ASP A 463 17.56 -8.32 17.93
C ASP A 463 17.76 -7.05 17.10
N ARG A 464 18.32 -7.16 15.88
CA ARG A 464 18.52 -6.01 14.97
C ARG A 464 17.21 -5.37 14.52
N PHE A 465 16.13 -6.15 14.42
CA PHE A 465 14.80 -5.63 14.08
C PHE A 465 14.27 -4.66 15.13
N PHE A 466 14.63 -4.86 16.40
CA PHE A 466 14.32 -3.89 17.46
C PHE A 466 15.01 -2.56 17.19
N GLY A 467 16.33 -2.58 16.96
CA GLY A 467 17.12 -1.37 16.72
C GLY A 467 16.57 -0.53 15.56
N ALA A 468 16.35 -1.15 14.41
CA ALA A 468 15.87 -0.48 13.22
C ALA A 468 14.43 0.08 13.34
N MET A 469 13.56 -0.57 14.13
CA MET A 469 12.19 -0.10 14.35
C MET A 469 12.15 1.12 15.30
N PHE A 470 12.92 1.06 16.38
CA PHE A 470 12.77 1.97 17.52
C PHE A 470 13.64 3.23 17.49
N GLN A 471 14.51 3.36 16.50
CA GLN A 471 15.16 4.63 16.19
C GLN A 471 14.10 5.66 15.75
N GLY A 472 13.54 6.39 16.72
CA GLY A 472 12.66 7.55 16.49
C GLY A 472 11.14 7.30 16.53
N SER A 473 10.69 6.05 16.58
CA SER A 473 9.25 5.70 16.43
C SER A 473 8.55 5.26 17.72
N MET A 474 9.30 4.97 18.78
CA MET A 474 8.75 4.47 20.05
C MET A 474 8.03 5.59 20.82
N GLN A 475 6.74 5.40 21.11
CA GLN A 475 5.97 6.31 21.94
C GLN A 475 6.36 6.22 23.42
N HIS A 476 6.00 7.22 24.21
CA HIS A 476 6.31 7.27 25.65
C HIS A 476 5.85 6.02 26.43
N ILE A 477 4.73 5.41 26.04
CA ILE A 477 4.20 4.20 26.68
C ILE A 477 5.17 3.02 26.47
N GLY A 478 5.64 2.81 25.24
CA GLY A 478 6.61 1.75 24.94
C GLY A 478 7.98 2.01 25.57
N GLN A 479 8.43 3.27 25.62
CA GLN A 479 9.65 3.64 26.35
C GLN A 479 9.53 3.33 27.85
N ARG A 480 8.37 3.62 28.45
CA ARG A 480 8.10 3.34 29.86
C ARG A 480 8.03 1.85 30.15
N ALA A 481 7.44 1.05 29.25
CA ALA A 481 7.43 -0.41 29.38
C ALA A 481 8.84 -1.03 29.43
N MET A 482 9.83 -0.35 28.83
CA MET A 482 11.24 -0.75 28.84
C MET A 482 12.07 -0.09 29.95
N ALA A 483 11.49 0.82 30.75
CA ALA A 483 12.27 1.64 31.70
C ALA A 483 13.04 0.78 32.70
N ASN A 484 12.38 -0.18 33.34
CA ASN A 484 13.01 -1.09 34.31
C ASN A 484 14.18 -1.87 33.70
N ALA A 485 14.02 -2.34 32.45
CA ALA A 485 15.08 -3.07 31.76
C ALA A 485 16.26 -2.15 31.43
N ARG A 486 15.99 -0.92 30.99
CA ARG A 486 17.01 0.09 30.71
C ARG A 486 17.80 0.46 31.96
N GLU A 487 17.12 0.75 33.06
CA GLU A 487 17.75 1.05 34.36
C GLU A 487 18.62 -0.11 34.85
N ALA A 488 18.17 -1.36 34.67
CA ALA A 488 18.99 -2.53 34.99
C ALA A 488 20.23 -2.62 34.09
N LEU A 489 20.11 -2.37 32.78
CA LEU A 489 21.25 -2.36 31.86
C LEU A 489 22.26 -1.26 32.20
N ASP A 490 21.81 -0.09 32.65
CA ASP A 490 22.69 1.03 33.04
C ASP A 490 23.56 0.72 34.28
N MET A 491 23.20 -0.32 35.05
CA MET A 491 24.03 -0.82 36.17
C MET A 491 25.20 -1.71 35.71
N VAL A 492 25.22 -2.15 34.45
CA VAL A 492 26.29 -2.98 33.89
C VAL A 492 27.40 -2.07 33.37
N THR A 493 28.55 -2.06 34.05
CA THR A 493 29.68 -1.17 33.74
C THR A 493 30.59 -1.68 32.62
N ASP A 494 30.55 -2.97 32.35
CA ASP A 494 31.30 -3.62 31.25
C ASP A 494 30.51 -3.43 29.94
N GLU A 495 31.10 -2.69 29.00
CA GLU A 495 30.45 -2.27 27.76
C GLU A 495 30.12 -3.45 26.83
N ASP A 496 31.00 -4.45 26.74
CA ASP A 496 30.78 -5.65 25.93
C ASP A 496 29.63 -6.49 26.51
N LYS A 497 29.61 -6.68 27.84
CA LYS A 497 28.51 -7.36 28.53
C LYS A 497 27.21 -6.59 28.41
N GLN A 498 27.25 -5.27 28.61
CA GLN A 498 26.07 -4.42 28.48
C GLN A 498 25.48 -4.51 27.07
N THR A 499 26.33 -4.56 26.04
CA THR A 499 25.92 -4.73 24.64
C THR A 499 25.19 -6.06 24.45
N PHE A 500 25.75 -7.18 24.94
CA PHE A 500 25.07 -8.47 24.84
C PHE A 500 23.77 -8.51 25.64
N TYR A 501 23.75 -7.99 26.87
CA TYR A 501 22.55 -7.96 27.71
C TYR A 501 21.43 -7.16 27.05
N ARG A 502 21.76 -6.05 26.40
CA ARG A 502 20.81 -5.24 25.63
C ARG A 502 20.18 -6.03 24.48
N ARG A 503 20.95 -6.83 23.75
CA ARG A 503 20.42 -7.71 22.69
C ARG A 503 19.41 -8.71 23.23
N VAL A 504 19.71 -9.33 24.37
CA VAL A 504 18.79 -10.27 25.06
C VAL A 504 17.49 -9.56 25.46
N VAL A 505 17.59 -8.35 26.04
CA VAL A 505 16.41 -7.55 26.43
C VAL A 505 15.53 -7.21 25.21
N TYR A 506 16.13 -6.85 24.08
CA TYR A 506 15.40 -6.54 22.85
C TYR A 506 14.61 -7.74 22.34
N VAL A 507 15.24 -8.91 22.26
CA VAL A 507 14.56 -10.16 21.87
C VAL A 507 13.43 -10.50 22.85
N LEU A 508 13.72 -10.47 24.15
CA LEU A 508 12.73 -10.74 25.18
C LEU A 508 11.53 -9.82 25.03
N PHE A 509 11.74 -8.51 24.90
CA PHE A 509 10.63 -7.57 24.84
C PHE A 509 9.77 -7.76 23.60
N MET A 510 10.36 -8.08 22.44
CA MET A 510 9.58 -8.38 21.24
C MET A 510 8.71 -9.63 21.43
N VAL A 511 9.29 -10.72 21.96
CA VAL A 511 8.58 -12.00 22.08
C VAL A 511 7.57 -11.99 23.24
N CYS A 512 7.90 -11.36 24.38
CA CYS A 512 7.00 -11.29 25.54
C CYS A 512 5.77 -10.40 25.30
N ASN A 513 5.82 -9.49 24.34
CA ASN A 513 4.71 -8.60 24.00
C ASN A 513 3.94 -9.07 22.74
N LEU A 514 4.16 -10.29 22.25
CA LEU A 514 3.29 -10.88 21.23
C LEU A 514 1.83 -11.02 21.74
N SER A 515 0.87 -11.14 20.83
CA SER A 515 -0.51 -11.46 21.20
C SER A 515 -0.58 -12.82 21.92
N GLU A 516 -1.60 -13.05 22.76
CA GLU A 516 -1.74 -14.33 23.47
C GLU A 516 -1.78 -15.54 22.52
N VAL A 517 -2.40 -15.39 21.35
CA VAL A 517 -2.44 -16.43 20.31
C VAL A 517 -1.04 -16.65 19.72
N ASP A 518 -0.28 -15.59 19.48
CA ASP A 518 1.06 -15.69 18.91
C ASP A 518 2.09 -16.20 19.92
N LYS A 519 1.93 -15.90 21.22
CA LYS A 519 2.76 -16.46 22.30
C LYS A 519 2.65 -17.98 22.39
N GLN A 520 1.50 -18.55 22.07
CA GLN A 520 1.33 -20.01 21.98
C GLN A 520 2.12 -20.59 20.81
N SER A 521 2.25 -19.84 19.71
CA SER A 521 3.01 -20.26 18.54
C SER A 521 4.51 -20.01 18.69
N PHE A 522 4.91 -18.93 19.37
CA PHE A 522 6.30 -18.56 19.57
C PHE A 522 6.49 -18.01 20.99
N SER A 523 6.78 -18.90 21.94
CA SER A 523 6.92 -18.53 23.34
C SER A 523 8.32 -18.00 23.68
N ALA A 524 8.42 -17.15 24.70
CA ALA A 524 9.69 -16.64 25.23
C ALA A 524 10.43 -17.71 26.06
N THR A 525 10.86 -18.80 25.42
CA THR A 525 11.70 -19.84 26.03
C THR A 525 13.18 -19.50 25.86
N ILE A 526 14.05 -20.06 26.71
CA ILE A 526 15.49 -19.85 26.56
C ILE A 526 16.01 -20.33 25.20
N ASP A 527 15.50 -21.45 24.68
CA ASP A 527 15.96 -22.01 23.40
C ASP A 527 15.54 -21.13 22.20
N ASN A 528 14.35 -20.53 22.25
CA ASN A 528 13.92 -19.55 21.26
C ASN A 528 14.76 -18.28 21.34
N ILE A 529 15.01 -17.75 22.55
CA ILE A 529 15.85 -16.56 22.73
C ILE A 529 17.27 -16.78 22.19
N VAL A 530 17.86 -17.94 22.47
CA VAL A 530 19.18 -18.32 21.93
C VAL A 530 19.15 -18.32 20.40
N THR A 531 18.14 -18.96 19.79
CA THR A 531 18.00 -19.02 18.33
C THR A 531 17.88 -17.63 17.70
N LEU A 532 17.14 -16.72 18.33
CA LEU A 532 16.94 -15.34 17.87
C LEU A 532 18.21 -14.47 17.96
N LEU A 533 19.19 -14.83 18.80
CA LEU A 533 20.43 -14.07 19.00
C LEU A 533 21.61 -14.55 18.15
N MET A 534 21.44 -15.65 17.42
CA MET A 534 22.49 -16.27 16.63
C MET A 534 22.96 -15.39 15.47
N THR A 535 24.28 -15.24 15.34
CA THR A 535 24.93 -14.42 14.30
C THR A 535 25.72 -15.24 13.29
N LYS A 536 25.88 -16.55 13.48
CA LYS A 536 26.72 -17.42 12.61
C LYS A 536 26.12 -18.80 12.42
N VAL A 537 26.43 -19.42 11.28
CA VAL A 537 26.01 -20.80 10.93
C VAL A 537 26.58 -21.85 11.89
N ASP A 538 27.77 -21.62 12.44
CA ASP A 538 28.48 -22.53 13.34
C ASP A 538 28.51 -22.04 14.79
N ALA A 539 27.59 -21.14 15.15
CA ALA A 539 27.49 -20.62 16.49
C ALA A 539 27.31 -21.75 17.54
N ASN A 540 28.07 -21.67 18.63
CA ASN A 540 27.96 -22.61 19.74
C ASN A 540 26.73 -22.28 20.59
N LYS A 541 25.60 -22.93 20.31
CA LYS A 541 24.34 -22.75 21.05
C LYS A 541 24.48 -22.96 22.55
N ALA A 542 25.34 -23.87 23.01
CA ALA A 542 25.52 -24.14 24.43
C ALA A 542 26.18 -22.94 25.13
N ALA A 543 27.21 -22.35 24.52
CA ALA A 543 27.86 -21.15 25.04
C ALA A 543 26.88 -19.96 25.09
N ILE A 544 26.14 -19.72 24.00
CA ILE A 544 25.13 -18.65 23.96
C ILE A 544 24.04 -18.90 25.02
N LYS A 545 23.59 -20.14 25.19
CA LYS A 545 22.60 -20.50 26.21
C LYS A 545 23.11 -20.24 27.63
N GLU A 546 24.38 -20.47 27.90
CA GLU A 546 25.01 -20.15 29.18
C GLU A 546 25.03 -18.64 29.43
N GLU A 547 25.49 -17.84 28.46
CA GLU A 547 25.49 -16.37 28.56
C GLU A 547 24.07 -15.82 28.73
N VAL A 548 23.10 -16.29 27.92
CA VAL A 548 21.69 -15.91 28.05
C VAL A 548 21.13 -16.28 29.42
N SER A 549 21.50 -17.44 29.98
CA SER A 549 21.07 -17.83 31.32
C SER A 549 21.55 -16.85 32.39
N GLN A 550 22.79 -16.34 32.26
CA GLN A 550 23.33 -15.34 33.17
C GLN A 550 22.55 -14.02 33.06
N VAL A 551 22.23 -13.56 31.84
CA VAL A 551 21.42 -12.35 31.63
C VAL A 551 20.02 -12.52 32.22
N LEU A 552 19.36 -13.64 31.95
CA LEU A 552 18.01 -13.91 32.48
C LEU A 552 18.01 -13.92 34.01
N SER A 553 19.06 -14.48 34.62
CA SER A 553 19.22 -14.51 36.08
C SER A 553 19.41 -13.10 36.64
N PHE A 554 20.22 -12.27 35.98
CA PHE A 554 20.38 -10.85 36.31
C PHE A 554 19.06 -10.07 36.19
N LEU A 555 18.31 -10.25 35.11
CA LEU A 555 17.04 -9.55 34.90
C LEU A 555 15.96 -9.99 35.91
N MET A 556 15.93 -11.27 36.31
CA MET A 556 15.08 -11.76 37.40
C MET A 556 15.51 -11.19 38.76
N ASP A 557 16.82 -11.10 39.02
CA ASP A 557 17.35 -10.52 40.26
C ASP A 557 16.93 -9.05 40.44
N LYS A 558 16.92 -8.29 39.34
CA LYS A 558 16.46 -6.90 39.28
C LYS A 558 14.94 -6.73 39.17
N ALA A 559 14.18 -7.82 39.19
CA ALA A 559 12.73 -7.82 39.02
C ALA A 559 12.26 -7.14 37.71
N VAL A 560 13.03 -7.30 36.64
CA VAL A 560 12.65 -6.86 35.28
C VAL A 560 11.74 -7.90 34.63
N ILE A 561 12.09 -9.18 34.80
CA ILE A 561 11.33 -10.31 34.24
C ILE A 561 11.01 -11.35 35.33
N ARG A 562 10.00 -12.17 35.08
CA ARG A 562 9.69 -13.39 35.84
C ARG A 562 9.68 -14.61 34.94
N LYS A 563 9.86 -15.77 35.58
CA LYS A 563 9.74 -17.07 34.95
C LYS A 563 8.42 -17.71 35.36
N ILE A 564 7.60 -18.08 34.39
CA ILE A 564 6.33 -18.78 34.60
C ILE A 564 6.34 -20.14 33.91
N LYS A 565 5.49 -21.06 34.37
CA LYS A 565 5.24 -22.33 33.69
C LYS A 565 3.89 -22.25 33.01
N THR A 566 3.85 -22.55 31.71
CA THR A 566 2.60 -22.66 30.96
C THR A 566 1.83 -23.91 31.38
N ASP A 567 0.57 -24.01 30.97
CA ASP A 567 -0.29 -25.18 31.24
C ASP A 567 0.32 -26.49 30.73
N ASN A 568 1.14 -26.40 29.68
CA ASN A 568 1.86 -27.54 29.08
C ASN A 568 3.22 -27.81 29.77
N GLY A 569 3.49 -27.18 30.92
CA GLY A 569 4.71 -27.35 31.72
C GLY A 569 5.96 -26.68 31.15
N THR A 570 5.83 -25.89 30.07
CA THR A 570 6.97 -25.21 29.44
C THR A 570 7.31 -23.94 30.21
N GLU A 571 8.60 -23.71 30.45
CA GLU A 571 9.07 -22.51 31.14
C GLU A 571 9.22 -21.34 30.16
N VAL A 572 8.55 -20.24 30.44
CA VAL A 572 8.57 -19.01 29.62
C VAL A 572 8.84 -17.78 30.48
N TYR A 573 9.38 -16.74 29.86
CA TYR A 573 9.68 -15.46 30.50
C TYR A 573 8.61 -14.41 30.21
N GLU A 574 8.33 -13.56 31.19
CA GLU A 574 7.43 -12.41 31.08
C GLU A 574 8.05 -11.17 31.73
N PHE A 575 7.71 -9.99 31.23
CA PHE A 575 8.10 -8.73 31.88
C PHE A 575 7.19 -8.44 33.08
N TYR A 576 7.79 -7.89 34.13
CA TYR A 576 7.01 -7.20 35.16
C TYR A 576 6.58 -5.83 34.65
N THR A 577 5.37 -5.42 34.99
CA THR A 577 4.99 -4.00 34.93
C THR A 577 5.80 -3.18 35.94
N GLU A 578 5.82 -1.85 35.78
CA GLU A 578 6.53 -0.95 36.71
C GLU A 578 6.06 -1.13 38.16
N GLU A 579 4.74 -1.28 38.35
CA GLU A 579 4.12 -1.48 39.66
C GLU A 579 4.47 -2.85 40.25
N GLU A 580 4.34 -3.92 39.46
CA GLU A 580 4.69 -5.27 39.91
C GLU A 580 6.18 -5.39 40.24
N SER A 581 7.06 -4.72 39.48
CA SER A 581 8.50 -4.71 39.73
C SER A 581 8.83 -4.09 41.09
N LYS A 582 8.23 -2.93 41.41
CA LYS A 582 8.38 -2.27 42.72
C LYS A 582 7.91 -3.20 43.85
N VAL A 583 6.75 -3.85 43.68
CA VAL A 583 6.22 -4.79 44.67
C VAL A 583 7.16 -6.00 44.83
N ALA A 584 7.65 -6.58 43.73
CA ALA A 584 8.57 -7.72 43.76
C ALA A 584 9.90 -7.37 44.46
N GLN A 585 10.43 -6.17 44.23
CA GLN A 585 11.63 -5.68 44.92
C GLN A 585 11.39 -5.47 46.42
N ILE A 586 10.24 -4.95 46.83
CA ILE A 586 9.87 -4.80 48.25
C ILE A 586 9.77 -6.17 48.94
N ILE A 587 9.08 -7.14 48.31
CA ILE A 587 8.95 -8.50 48.85
C ILE A 587 10.33 -9.15 49.03
N LYS A 588 11.25 -8.95 48.08
CA LYS A 588 12.61 -9.49 48.15
C LYS A 588 13.43 -8.85 49.27
N ASN A 589 13.31 -7.53 49.46
CA ASN A 589 14.03 -6.79 50.50
C ASN A 589 13.45 -6.98 51.91
N GLN A 590 12.21 -7.48 52.05
CA GLN A 590 11.59 -7.80 53.35
C GLN A 590 11.93 -9.21 53.87
N LYS A 591 12.45 -10.11 53.01
CA LYS A 591 12.86 -11.48 53.41
C LYS A 591 14.30 -11.54 53.98
N VAL A 592 14.70 -10.52 54.74
CA VAL A 592 16.00 -10.49 55.45
C VAL A 592 15.85 -11.11 56.84
#